data_AF-A0A927XVT8-F1
#
_entry.id   AF-A0A927XVT8-F1
#
_cell.length_a   1.000
_cell.length_b   1.000
_cell.length_c   1.000
_cell.angle_alpha   90.00
_cell.angle_beta   90.00
_cell.angle_gamma   90.00
#
_symmetry.space_group_name_H-M   'P 1'
#
loop_
_entity.id
_entity.type
_entity.pdbx_description
1 polymer ?
#
loop_
_entity_poly.entity_id
_entity_poly.type
_entity_poly.pdbx_seq_one_letter_code
_entity_poly.pdbx_strand_id
1 'polypeptide(L)'
;MDQNSLDLVIAGLGDQPLAYACFVLARLAQNKGLEVQILQPQSSACKELAHVRIAPKAIRNPIGEGQADILLGLEPADAVRALPFLKKDGIAVVNMPDGLTEEALSKAVPEVEQPLARLQACTLDRMDTLTMARRMGLPVAVVTILLGMLSKHLPFSSFDWRHAIGCSVPRKTFAGNIQAFMAGRGEAEEQPDPRCSLIDDADMTKKDDECSDITM
;
A
#
# COMPACT_ATOMS: atom_id res chain seq x y z
N MET A 1 13.23 0.50 25.72
CA MET A 1 13.97 1.30 24.74
C MET A 1 13.90 0.54 23.42
N ASP A 2 12.77 0.81 22.76
CA ASP A 2 12.48 0.85 21.32
C ASP A 2 12.55 -0.47 20.54
N GLN A 3 11.56 -1.32 20.84
CA GLN A 3 10.94 -2.24 19.88
C GLN A 3 10.30 -1.41 18.77
N ASN A 4 11.07 -1.07 17.73
CA ASN A 4 10.65 -0.14 16.69
C ASN A 4 9.55 -0.78 15.81
N SER A 5 8.29 -0.54 16.16
CA SER A 5 7.15 -0.84 15.29
C SER A 5 7.10 0.16 14.15
N LEU A 6 6.69 -0.31 12.98
CA LEU A 6 6.37 0.49 11.82
C LEU A 6 4.85 0.55 11.68
N ASP A 7 4.31 1.75 11.82
CA ASP A 7 2.88 2.02 11.77
C ASP A 7 2.52 2.73 10.46
N LEU A 8 1.66 2.10 9.65
CA LEU A 8 1.16 2.65 8.40
C LEU A 8 -0.35 2.78 8.45
N VAL A 9 -0.84 3.89 7.92
CA VAL A 9 -2.25 4.03 7.54
C VAL A 9 -2.33 3.99 6.03
N ILE A 10 -3.17 3.11 5.50
CA ILE A 10 -3.49 3.03 4.07
C ILE A 10 -4.88 3.62 3.88
N ALA A 11 -5.00 4.56 2.95
CA ALA A 11 -6.24 5.30 2.70
C ALA A 11 -6.62 5.26 1.21
N GLY A 12 -7.84 4.83 0.91
CA GLY A 12 -8.50 4.98 -0.39
C GLY A 12 -8.85 3.69 -1.13
N LEU A 13 -9.49 3.89 -2.30
CA LEU A 13 -9.89 2.95 -3.35
C LEU A 13 -10.26 1.52 -2.91
N GLY A 14 -11.43 1.37 -2.28
CA GLY A 14 -12.22 0.13 -2.24
C GLY A 14 -11.55 -1.12 -1.65
N ASP A 15 -12.32 -2.18 -1.48
CA ASP A 15 -11.84 -3.36 -0.73
C ASP A 15 -10.65 -4.06 -1.42
N GLN A 16 -10.60 -4.08 -2.76
CA GLN A 16 -9.61 -4.87 -3.49
C GLN A 16 -8.21 -4.20 -3.58
N PRO A 17 -8.04 -2.95 -4.05
CA PRO A 17 -6.74 -2.26 -4.04
C PRO A 17 -6.11 -2.16 -2.65
N LEU A 18 -6.93 -1.82 -1.64
CA LEU A 18 -6.50 -1.71 -0.25
C LEU A 18 -6.11 -3.08 0.31
N ALA A 19 -6.92 -4.13 0.10
CA ALA A 19 -6.56 -5.49 0.53
C ALA A 19 -5.27 -5.96 -0.14
N TYR A 20 -5.06 -5.66 -1.43
CA TYR A 20 -3.82 -6.02 -2.13
C TYR A 20 -2.58 -5.37 -1.49
N ALA A 21 -2.62 -4.08 -1.19
CA ALA A 21 -1.52 -3.39 -0.49
C ALA A 21 -1.25 -4.02 0.89
N CYS A 22 -2.31 -4.29 1.67
CA CYS A 22 -2.24 -4.98 2.95
C CYS A 22 -1.61 -6.38 2.83
N PHE A 23 -2.01 -7.17 1.83
CA PHE A 23 -1.47 -8.52 1.62
C PHE A 23 0.01 -8.51 1.26
N VAL A 24 0.46 -7.60 0.40
CA VAL A 24 1.89 -7.48 0.06
C VAL A 24 2.70 -7.10 1.31
N LEU A 25 2.25 -6.14 2.09
CA LEU A 25 2.91 -5.73 3.35
C LEU A 25 2.94 -6.86 4.38
N ALA A 26 1.85 -7.62 4.50
CA ALA A 26 1.78 -8.76 5.40
C ALA A 26 2.76 -9.86 5.00
N ARG A 27 2.82 -10.20 3.70
CA ARG A 27 3.77 -11.19 3.18
C ARG A 27 5.21 -10.71 3.36
N LEU A 28 5.48 -9.42 3.14
CA LEU A 28 6.79 -8.81 3.33
C LEU A 28 7.26 -8.94 4.79
N ALA A 29 6.39 -8.60 5.75
CA ALA A 29 6.67 -8.73 7.18
C ALA A 29 6.92 -10.19 7.58
N GLN A 30 6.04 -11.11 7.16
CA GLN A 30 6.15 -12.54 7.45
C GLN A 30 7.45 -13.14 6.90
N ASN A 31 7.85 -12.79 5.67
CA ASN A 31 9.12 -13.23 5.07
C ASN A 31 10.35 -12.77 5.87
N LYS A 32 10.20 -11.74 6.71
CA LYS A 32 11.25 -11.23 7.61
C LYS A 32 11.11 -11.70 9.05
N GLY A 33 10.19 -12.62 9.33
CA GLY A 33 9.92 -13.10 10.68
C GLY A 33 9.34 -12.02 11.61
N LEU A 34 8.71 -10.99 11.04
CA LEU A 34 8.01 -9.95 11.77
C LEU A 34 6.52 -10.29 11.88
N GLU A 35 5.89 -9.83 12.95
CA GLU A 35 4.43 -9.86 13.08
C GLU A 35 3.81 -8.66 12.37
N VAL A 36 2.63 -8.89 11.79
CA VAL A 36 1.83 -7.87 11.13
C VAL A 36 0.41 -7.90 11.71
N GLN A 37 -0.10 -6.72 12.07
CA GLN A 37 -1.50 -6.53 12.48
C GLN A 37 -2.17 -5.58 11.51
N ILE A 38 -3.28 -6.03 10.94
CA ILE A 38 -4.12 -5.23 10.05
C ILE A 38 -5.47 -5.03 10.72
N LEU A 39 -5.85 -3.78 10.91
CA LEU A 39 -7.17 -3.39 11.40
C LEU A 39 -7.85 -2.55 10.32
N GLN A 40 -8.89 -3.11 9.71
CA GLN A 40 -9.77 -2.40 8.79
C GLN A 40 -11.12 -2.16 9.49
N PRO A 41 -11.54 -0.90 9.67
CA PRO A 41 -12.86 -0.60 10.21
C PRO A 41 -13.94 -1.14 9.26
N GLN A 42 -14.80 -2.04 9.75
CA GLN A 42 -15.91 -2.63 8.97
C GLN A 42 -17.09 -1.66 8.77
N SER A 43 -17.01 -0.44 9.30
CA SER A 43 -18.08 0.56 9.24
C SER A 43 -18.11 1.25 7.88
N SER A 44 -19.31 1.46 7.33
CA SER A 44 -19.56 2.12 6.03
C SER A 44 -19.00 3.53 5.89
N ALA A 45 -18.67 4.21 6.99
CA ALA A 45 -18.11 5.57 6.97
C ALA A 45 -16.58 5.62 6.79
N CYS A 46 -15.86 4.51 7.00
CA CYS A 46 -14.39 4.46 6.96
C CYS A 46 -13.86 3.20 6.24
N LYS A 47 -14.61 2.64 5.28
CA LYS A 47 -14.26 1.39 4.57
C LYS A 47 -12.91 1.45 3.84
N GLU A 48 -12.47 2.66 3.54
CA GLU A 48 -11.28 2.96 2.74
C GLU A 48 -10.03 3.16 3.61
N LEU A 49 -10.05 2.78 4.90
CA LEU A 49 -8.91 2.94 5.79
C LEU A 49 -8.42 1.57 6.32
N ALA A 50 -7.13 1.32 6.29
CA ALA A 50 -6.51 0.20 7.00
C ALA A 50 -5.34 0.66 7.84
N HIS A 51 -5.29 0.20 9.09
CA HIS A 51 -4.16 0.38 9.99
C HIS A 51 -3.29 -0.86 9.90
N VAL A 52 -2.03 -0.67 9.50
CA VAL A 52 -1.05 -1.75 9.36
C VAL A 52 0.11 -1.50 10.31
N ARG A 53 0.29 -2.38 11.28
CA ARG A 53 1.42 -2.36 12.20
C ARG A 53 2.34 -3.54 11.92
N ILE A 54 3.61 -3.27 11.65
CA ILE A 54 4.65 -4.28 11.46
C ILE A 54 5.66 -4.14 12.61
N ALA A 55 5.90 -5.21 13.36
CA ALA A 55 6.80 -5.18 14.51
C ALA A 55 7.38 -6.58 14.81
N PRO A 56 8.47 -6.70 15.59
CA PRO A 56 8.92 -7.99 16.09
C PRO A 56 7.84 -8.72 16.93
N LYS A 57 6.98 -7.94 17.60
CA LYS A 57 5.79 -8.41 18.31
C LYS A 57 4.70 -7.36 18.17
N ALA A 58 3.66 -7.65 17.41
CA ALA A 58 2.65 -6.68 17.04
C ALA A 58 1.42 -6.78 17.96
N ILE A 59 1.05 -5.65 18.58
CA ILE A 59 -0.14 -5.55 19.41
C ILE A 59 -1.32 -5.08 18.55
N ARG A 60 -2.46 -5.75 18.69
CA ARG A 60 -3.69 -5.44 17.95
C ARG A 60 -4.42 -4.23 18.54
N ASN A 61 -3.89 -3.03 18.27
CA ASN A 61 -4.50 -1.75 18.63
C ASN A 61 -4.59 -0.84 17.40
N PRO A 62 -5.65 -0.02 17.26
CA PRO A 62 -5.71 1.00 16.22
C PRO A 62 -4.54 1.99 16.34
N ILE A 63 -3.99 2.41 15.20
CA ILE A 63 -3.09 3.57 15.10
C ILE A 63 -3.93 4.83 15.39
N GLY A 64 -3.52 5.61 16.38
CA GLY A 64 -4.17 6.85 16.75
C GLY A 64 -3.73 8.04 15.91
N GLU A 65 -4.36 9.20 16.12
CA GLU A 65 -3.94 10.45 15.50
C GLU A 65 -2.49 10.79 15.84
N GLY A 66 -1.74 11.26 14.85
CA GLY A 66 -0.33 11.61 14.98
C GLY A 66 0.62 10.43 15.26
N GLN A 67 0.19 9.19 15.08
CA GLN A 67 1.00 7.99 15.38
C GLN A 67 1.54 7.26 14.14
N ALA A 68 0.95 7.44 12.96
CA ALA A 68 1.39 6.74 11.76
C ALA A 68 2.76 7.28 11.30
N ASP A 69 3.70 6.38 11.07
CA ASP A 69 4.99 6.70 10.45
C ASP A 69 4.81 7.06 8.98
N ILE A 70 3.91 6.32 8.32
CA ILE A 70 3.64 6.47 6.89
C ILE A 70 2.13 6.51 6.65
N LEU A 71 1.71 7.43 5.79
CA LEU A 71 0.38 7.44 5.19
C LEU A 71 0.49 7.03 3.71
N LEU A 72 -0.11 5.91 3.33
CA LEU A 72 -0.19 5.46 1.94
C LEU A 72 -1.55 5.85 1.35
N GLY A 73 -1.59 6.92 0.55
CA GLY A 73 -2.79 7.40 -0.11
C GLY A 73 -2.98 6.80 -1.50
N LEU A 74 -3.98 5.94 -1.68
CA LEU A 74 -4.35 5.39 -2.99
C LEU A 74 -5.01 6.45 -3.89
N GLU A 75 -5.64 7.45 -3.28
CA GLU A 75 -6.14 8.67 -3.92
C GLU A 75 -5.96 9.90 -3.02
N PRO A 76 -5.93 11.13 -3.59
CA PRO A 76 -5.67 12.35 -2.82
C PRO A 76 -6.72 12.68 -1.78
N ALA A 77 -8.01 12.43 -2.06
CA ALA A 77 -9.11 12.76 -1.15
C ALA A 77 -8.99 11.96 0.17
N ASP A 78 -8.74 10.66 0.06
CA ASP A 78 -8.64 9.79 1.24
C ASP A 78 -7.31 9.99 1.97
N ALA A 79 -6.24 10.30 1.24
CA ALA A 79 -4.99 10.76 1.85
C ALA A 79 -5.24 11.99 2.72
N VAL A 80 -5.96 13.00 2.23
CA VAL A 80 -6.29 14.19 3.00
C VAL A 80 -7.12 13.86 4.25
N ARG A 81 -8.14 13.00 4.13
CA ARG A 81 -8.94 12.57 5.29
C ARG A 81 -8.12 11.82 6.33
N ALA A 82 -7.10 11.10 5.90
CA ALA A 82 -6.23 10.31 6.77
C ALA A 82 -5.00 11.10 7.29
N LEU A 83 -4.77 12.34 6.84
CA LEU A 83 -3.69 13.20 7.35
C LEU A 83 -3.63 13.32 8.88
N PRO A 84 -4.75 13.38 9.63
CA PRO A 84 -4.70 13.44 11.10
C PRO A 84 -3.98 12.26 11.75
N PHE A 85 -3.90 11.10 11.10
CA PHE A 85 -3.15 9.95 11.61
C PHE A 85 -1.64 10.08 11.43
N LEU A 86 -1.17 10.87 10.46
CA LEU A 86 0.24 11.02 10.16
C LEU A 86 0.96 11.77 11.28
N LYS A 87 2.05 11.19 11.80
CA LYS A 87 2.90 11.88 12.76
C LYS A 87 3.58 13.10 12.11
N LYS A 88 4.00 14.06 12.93
CA LYS A 88 4.63 15.31 12.46
C LYS A 88 5.83 15.08 11.52
N ASP A 89 6.67 14.11 11.85
CA ASP A 89 7.86 13.74 11.07
C ASP A 89 7.61 12.51 10.19
N GLY A 90 6.34 12.20 9.93
CA GLY A 90 5.93 11.10 9.05
C GLY A 90 5.97 11.51 7.58
N ILE A 91 5.79 10.52 6.72
CA ILE A 91 5.74 10.72 5.27
C ILE A 91 4.41 10.25 4.68
N ALA A 92 3.82 11.07 3.83
CA ALA A 92 2.72 10.68 2.97
C ALA A 92 3.28 10.20 1.62
N VAL A 93 2.90 9.00 1.21
CA VAL A 93 3.18 8.43 -0.12
C VAL A 93 1.85 8.35 -0.86
N VAL A 94 1.65 9.20 -1.87
CA VAL A 94 0.31 9.41 -2.45
C VAL A 94 0.31 9.25 -3.96
N ASN A 95 -0.61 8.44 -4.46
CA ASN A 95 -1.00 8.48 -5.87
C ASN A 95 -1.77 9.78 -6.13
N MET A 96 -1.14 10.72 -6.83
CA MET A 96 -1.65 12.06 -7.05
C MET A 96 -1.60 12.42 -8.53
N PRO A 97 -2.74 12.67 -9.19
CA PRO A 97 -2.77 13.09 -10.59
C PRO A 97 -1.93 14.34 -10.86
N ASP A 98 -1.27 14.35 -12.02
CA ASP A 98 -0.57 15.54 -12.48
C ASP A 98 -1.60 16.64 -12.77
N GLY A 99 -1.37 17.84 -12.22
CA GLY A 99 -2.29 18.98 -12.37
C GLY A 99 -3.49 18.99 -11.42
N LEU A 100 -3.51 18.16 -10.37
CA LEU A 100 -4.51 18.29 -9.30
C LEU A 100 -4.51 19.72 -8.74
N THR A 101 -5.69 20.36 -8.72
CA THR A 101 -5.87 21.73 -8.22
C THR A 101 -6.52 21.74 -6.84
N GLU A 102 -6.30 22.82 -6.10
CA GLU A 102 -6.97 23.07 -4.81
C GLU A 102 -8.50 23.02 -4.98
N GLU A 103 -9.03 23.69 -6.01
CA GLU A 103 -10.48 23.70 -6.28
C GLU A 103 -11.06 22.30 -6.51
N ALA A 104 -10.37 21.47 -7.31
CA ALA A 104 -10.82 20.11 -7.58
C ALA A 104 -10.83 19.25 -6.30
N LEU A 105 -9.79 19.38 -5.47
CA LEU A 105 -9.70 18.62 -4.23
C LEU A 105 -10.69 19.12 -3.17
N SER A 106 -10.87 20.44 -3.01
CA SER A 106 -11.89 21.00 -2.10
C SER A 106 -13.31 20.54 -2.45
N LYS A 107 -13.61 20.28 -3.73
CA LYS A 107 -14.90 19.69 -4.12
C LYS A 107 -15.04 18.24 -3.68
N ALA A 108 -13.95 17.48 -3.65
CA ALA A 108 -13.94 16.06 -3.26
C ALA A 108 -13.93 15.84 -1.73
N VAL A 109 -13.35 16.79 -0.98
CA VAL A 109 -13.27 16.81 0.49
C VAL A 109 -13.75 18.18 1.04
N PRO A 110 -15.04 18.54 0.86
CA PRO A 110 -15.56 19.85 1.26
C PRO A 110 -15.50 20.12 2.77
N GLU A 111 -15.37 19.07 3.57
CA GLU A 111 -15.18 19.12 5.02
C GLU A 111 -13.78 19.57 5.45
N VAL A 112 -12.81 19.64 4.53
CA VAL A 112 -11.43 20.06 4.79
C VAL A 112 -11.14 21.37 4.08
N GLU A 113 -10.72 22.38 4.83
CA GLU A 113 -10.24 23.64 4.25
C GLU A 113 -8.81 23.50 3.70
N GLN A 114 -8.61 24.00 2.47
CA GLN A 114 -7.32 23.98 1.76
C GLN A 114 -6.66 22.59 1.74
N PRO A 115 -7.37 21.53 1.34
CA PRO A 115 -6.90 20.15 1.40
C PRO A 115 -5.58 19.91 0.66
N LEU A 116 -5.35 20.54 -0.50
CA LEU A 116 -4.12 20.33 -1.25
C LEU A 116 -2.94 21.01 -0.55
N ALA A 117 -3.13 22.24 -0.05
CA ALA A 117 -2.12 22.92 0.76
C ALA A 117 -1.76 22.13 2.04
N ARG A 118 -2.74 21.53 2.73
CA ARG A 118 -2.50 20.67 3.90
C ARG A 118 -1.65 19.45 3.56
N LEU A 119 -1.96 18.78 2.45
CA LEU A 119 -1.20 17.62 2.00
C LEU A 119 0.22 18.00 1.56
N GLN A 120 0.40 19.17 0.97
CA GLN A 120 1.73 19.68 0.57
C GLN A 120 2.57 20.22 1.75
N ALA A 121 1.96 20.45 2.91
CA ALA A 121 2.66 20.92 4.10
C ALA A 121 3.38 19.82 4.88
N CYS A 122 3.07 18.53 4.64
CA CYS A 122 3.79 17.41 5.22
C CYS A 122 4.93 16.92 4.32
N THR A 123 5.76 16.00 4.83
CA THR A 123 6.71 15.29 3.96
C THR A 123 5.92 14.44 2.98
N LEU A 124 5.99 14.77 1.69
CA LEU A 124 5.13 14.17 0.66
C LEU A 124 5.98 13.59 -0.48
N ASP A 125 5.85 12.29 -0.71
CA ASP A 125 6.30 11.59 -1.92
C ASP A 125 5.08 11.28 -2.78
N ARG A 126 5.02 11.82 -4.00
CA ARG A 126 3.83 11.76 -4.84
C ARG A 126 4.15 11.48 -6.29
N MET A 127 3.24 10.81 -6.97
CA MET A 127 3.33 10.50 -8.39
C MET A 127 1.94 10.25 -8.96
N ASP A 128 1.73 10.62 -10.23
CA ASP A 128 0.58 10.15 -11.00
C ASP A 128 0.79 8.70 -11.45
N THR A 129 0.57 7.78 -10.51
CA THR A 129 0.78 6.34 -10.75
C THR A 129 -0.22 5.78 -11.76
N LEU A 130 -1.40 6.39 -11.91
CA LEU A 130 -2.39 6.00 -12.91
C LEU A 130 -1.91 6.35 -14.33
N THR A 131 -1.44 7.57 -14.55
CA THR A 131 -0.87 7.99 -15.83
C THR A 131 0.36 7.16 -16.17
N MET A 132 1.21 6.88 -15.18
CA MET A 132 2.37 6.00 -15.36
C MET A 132 1.97 4.58 -15.77
N ALA A 133 1.05 3.94 -15.03
CA ALA A 133 0.54 2.61 -15.32
C ALA A 133 -0.03 2.52 -16.74
N ARG A 134 -0.76 3.54 -17.19
CA ARG A 134 -1.29 3.62 -18.57
C ARG A 134 -0.19 3.70 -19.61
N ARG A 135 0.84 4.52 -19.40
CA ARG A 135 1.99 4.63 -20.32
C ARG A 135 2.76 3.31 -20.45
N MET A 136 2.80 2.52 -19.40
CA MET A 136 3.42 1.19 -19.39
C MET A 136 2.54 0.10 -20.02
N GLY A 137 1.29 0.40 -20.38
CA GLY A 137 0.33 -0.62 -20.84
C GLY A 137 -0.16 -1.55 -19.72
N LEU A 138 -0.03 -1.14 -18.46
CA LEU A 138 -0.33 -1.93 -17.26
C LEU A 138 -1.34 -1.21 -16.34
N PRO A 139 -2.54 -0.83 -16.81
CA PRO A 139 -3.48 0.03 -16.07
C PRO A 139 -3.97 -0.56 -14.73
N VAL A 140 -3.84 -1.86 -14.50
CA VAL A 140 -4.19 -2.53 -13.24
C VAL A 140 -3.07 -2.48 -12.18
N ALA A 141 -1.86 -2.05 -12.56
CA ALA A 141 -0.67 -2.08 -11.69
C ALA A 141 -0.44 -0.79 -10.90
N VAL A 142 -1.43 0.11 -10.82
CA VAL A 142 -1.37 1.41 -10.11
C VAL A 142 -0.87 1.25 -8.67
N VAL A 143 -1.49 0.36 -7.90
CA VAL A 143 -1.08 0.09 -6.51
C VAL A 143 0.33 -0.48 -6.45
N THR A 144 0.72 -1.32 -7.42
CA THR A 144 2.07 -1.90 -7.45
C THR A 144 3.15 -0.85 -7.69
N ILE A 145 2.88 0.16 -8.54
CA ILE A 145 3.75 1.34 -8.69
C ILE A 145 3.83 2.10 -7.37
N LEU A 146 2.70 2.33 -6.71
CA LEU A 146 2.65 3.04 -5.44
C LEU A 146 3.40 2.28 -4.32
N LEU A 147 3.32 0.95 -4.27
CA LEU A 147 4.14 0.11 -3.37
C LEU A 147 5.64 0.22 -3.71
N GLY A 148 5.99 0.37 -4.99
CA GLY A 148 7.32 0.74 -5.43
C GLY A 148 7.80 2.04 -4.79
N MET A 149 6.96 3.08 -4.78
CA MET A 149 7.30 4.34 -4.12
C MET A 149 7.46 4.17 -2.61
N LEU A 150 6.50 3.49 -1.96
CA LEU A 150 6.52 3.20 -0.53
C LEU A 150 7.81 2.47 -0.12
N SER A 151 8.29 1.56 -0.97
CA SER A 151 9.45 0.72 -0.69
C SER A 151 10.76 1.49 -0.46
N LYS A 152 10.85 2.75 -0.89
CA LYS A 152 12.00 3.65 -0.64
C LYS A 152 12.08 4.09 0.82
N HIS A 153 10.96 4.05 1.54
CA HIS A 153 10.80 4.57 2.90
C HIS A 153 10.77 3.49 3.97
N LEU A 154 10.88 2.22 3.55
CA LEU A 154 10.84 1.05 4.43
C LEU A 154 12.14 0.26 4.40
N PRO A 155 12.57 -0.34 5.53
CA PRO A 155 13.87 -1.03 5.64
C PRO A 155 13.85 -2.45 5.02
N PHE A 156 13.26 -2.60 3.84
CA PHE A 156 13.19 -3.86 3.11
C PHE A 156 13.87 -3.72 1.74
N SER A 157 14.61 -4.75 1.33
CA SER A 157 15.35 -4.72 0.07
C SER A 157 14.41 -4.85 -1.14
N SER A 158 14.86 -4.41 -2.31
CA SER A 158 14.12 -4.58 -3.58
C SER A 158 13.75 -6.06 -3.82
N PHE A 159 14.65 -6.99 -3.46
CA PHE A 159 14.38 -8.43 -3.52
C PHE A 159 13.18 -8.84 -2.65
N ASP A 160 13.10 -8.36 -1.42
CA ASP A 160 12.03 -8.73 -0.48
C ASP A 160 10.66 -8.31 -1.00
N TRP A 161 10.58 -7.11 -1.56
CA TRP A 161 9.37 -6.58 -2.20
C TRP A 161 8.97 -7.37 -3.43
N ARG A 162 9.93 -7.64 -4.34
CA ARG A 162 9.66 -8.43 -5.56
C ARG A 162 9.17 -9.83 -5.23
N HIS A 163 9.76 -10.46 -4.20
CA HIS A 163 9.32 -11.76 -3.72
C HIS A 163 7.89 -11.68 -3.14
N ALA A 164 7.60 -10.71 -2.27
CA ALA A 164 6.26 -10.53 -1.70
C ALA A 164 5.19 -10.28 -2.78
N ILE A 165 5.45 -9.37 -3.72
CA ILE A 165 4.56 -9.08 -4.87
C ILE A 165 4.37 -10.33 -5.72
N GLY A 166 5.44 -11.08 -5.99
CA GLY A 166 5.39 -12.32 -6.75
C GLY A 166 4.44 -13.35 -6.16
N CYS A 167 4.41 -13.47 -4.83
CA CYS A 167 3.46 -14.34 -4.12
C CYS A 167 2.03 -13.80 -4.08
N SER A 168 1.80 -12.52 -4.37
CA SER A 168 0.50 -11.86 -4.22
C SER A 168 -0.24 -11.63 -5.53
N VAL A 169 0.35 -11.98 -6.68
CA VAL A 169 -0.26 -11.77 -8.00
C VAL A 169 -0.32 -13.06 -8.83
N PRO A 170 -1.31 -13.21 -9.72
CA PRO A 170 -1.34 -14.33 -10.65
C PRO A 170 -0.09 -14.39 -11.53
N ARG A 171 0.37 -15.60 -11.86
CA ARG A 171 1.55 -15.84 -12.72
C ARG A 171 1.52 -15.06 -14.03
N LYS A 172 0.35 -14.93 -14.66
CA LYS A 172 0.15 -14.18 -15.92
C LYS A 172 0.45 -12.69 -15.80
N THR A 173 0.32 -12.10 -14.62
CA THR A 173 0.54 -10.66 -14.37
C THR A 173 1.85 -10.39 -13.62
N PHE A 174 2.63 -11.42 -13.30
CA PHE A 174 3.87 -11.33 -12.52
C PHE A 174 4.85 -10.32 -13.14
N ALA A 175 5.25 -10.53 -14.40
CA ALA A 175 6.27 -9.70 -15.04
C ALA A 175 5.87 -8.22 -15.10
N GLY A 176 4.62 -7.94 -15.45
CA GLY A 176 4.08 -6.57 -15.46
C GLY A 176 4.07 -5.94 -14.06
N ASN A 177 3.73 -6.69 -13.01
CA ASN A 177 3.77 -6.16 -11.65
C ASN A 177 5.20 -5.88 -11.16
N ILE A 178 6.17 -6.74 -11.48
CA ILE A 178 7.57 -6.46 -11.15
C ILE A 178 8.06 -5.21 -11.88
N GLN A 179 7.72 -5.05 -13.15
CA GLN A 179 8.06 -3.85 -13.91
C GLN A 179 7.44 -2.60 -13.29
N ALA A 180 6.15 -2.65 -12.94
CA ALA A 180 5.43 -1.57 -12.27
C ALA A 180 6.07 -1.19 -10.93
N PHE A 181 6.42 -2.17 -10.10
CA PHE A 181 7.09 -1.95 -8.83
C PHE A 181 8.44 -1.23 -9.00
N MET A 182 9.28 -1.73 -9.90
CA MET A 182 10.59 -1.15 -10.19
C MET A 182 10.46 0.30 -10.64
N ALA A 183 9.48 0.56 -11.51
CA ALA A 183 9.22 1.90 -12.02
C ALA A 183 8.80 2.88 -10.92
N GLY A 184 7.94 2.44 -9.97
CA GLY A 184 7.58 3.25 -8.80
C GLY A 184 8.72 3.46 -7.81
N ARG A 185 9.61 2.47 -7.67
CA ARG A 185 10.83 2.57 -6.85
C ARG A 185 11.89 3.49 -7.46
N GLY A 186 11.81 3.77 -8.77
CA GLY A 186 12.78 4.57 -9.50
C GLY A 186 14.04 3.80 -9.90
N GLU A 187 13.97 2.47 -9.95
CA GLU A 187 15.05 1.60 -10.36
C GLU A 187 14.85 1.17 -11.83
N ALA A 188 15.94 1.10 -12.60
CA ALA A 188 15.90 0.55 -13.96
C ALA A 188 15.61 -0.96 -13.91
N GLU A 189 15.07 -1.51 -15.00
CA GLU A 189 14.76 -2.94 -15.11
C GLU A 189 15.97 -3.81 -14.73
N GLU A 190 15.85 -4.56 -13.63
CA GLU A 190 16.59 -5.80 -13.46
C GLU A 190 15.77 -6.92 -14.10
N GLN A 191 16.42 -7.78 -14.90
CA GLN A 191 15.76 -8.98 -15.40
C GLN A 191 15.19 -9.77 -14.21
N PRO A 192 13.91 -10.21 -14.26
CA PRO A 192 13.30 -10.92 -13.15
C PRO A 192 14.10 -12.17 -12.80
N ASP A 193 14.49 -12.33 -11.53
CA ASP A 193 15.17 -13.52 -11.06
C ASP A 193 14.24 -14.74 -11.26
N PRO A 194 14.63 -15.73 -12.08
CA PRO A 194 13.79 -16.89 -12.37
C PRO A 194 13.40 -17.67 -11.11
N ARG A 195 14.14 -17.53 -9.99
CA ARG A 195 13.79 -18.16 -8.70
C ARG A 195 12.56 -17.56 -8.03
N CYS A 196 12.21 -16.30 -8.30
CA CYS A 196 10.97 -15.69 -7.80
C CYS A 196 9.71 -16.24 -8.49
N SER A 197 9.87 -17.00 -9.59
CA SER A 197 8.77 -17.67 -10.29
C SER A 197 8.50 -19.10 -9.80
N LEU A 198 9.33 -19.61 -8.89
CA LEU A 198 9.25 -20.97 -8.34
C LEU A 198 8.57 -20.97 -6.96
N ILE A 199 7.39 -20.35 -6.86
CA ILE A 199 6.53 -20.61 -5.71
C ILE A 199 5.89 -21.96 -6.01
N ASP A 200 6.26 -22.96 -5.19
CA ASP A 200 5.86 -24.36 -5.35
C ASP A 200 4.35 -24.52 -5.52
N ASP A 201 3.96 -25.30 -6.54
CA ASP A 201 2.57 -25.66 -6.89
C ASP A 201 1.78 -26.32 -5.73
N ALA A 202 2.47 -26.67 -4.63
CA ALA A 202 1.89 -27.34 -3.46
C ALA A 202 1.08 -26.43 -2.54
N ASP A 203 1.28 -25.10 -2.58
CA ASP A 203 0.63 -24.17 -1.63
C ASP A 203 -0.67 -23.55 -2.18
N MET A 204 -0.97 -23.75 -3.47
CA MET A 204 -2.16 -23.19 -4.14
C MET A 204 -3.28 -24.20 -4.40
N THR A 205 -3.03 -25.51 -4.33
CA THR A 205 -4.02 -26.56 -4.63
C THR A 205 -4.94 -26.92 -3.46
N LYS A 206 -4.82 -26.23 -2.31
CA LYS A 206 -5.70 -26.44 -1.13
C LYS A 206 -6.86 -25.46 -1.00
N LYS A 207 -7.12 -24.59 -1.98
CA LYS A 207 -8.14 -23.52 -1.82
C LYS A 207 -9.45 -23.70 -2.58
N ASP A 208 -9.63 -24.82 -3.30
CA ASP A 208 -10.83 -25.03 -4.11
C ASP A 208 -11.89 -25.96 -3.48
N ASP A 209 -11.69 -26.51 -2.26
CA ASP A 209 -12.64 -27.47 -1.66
C ASP A 209 -13.17 -27.15 -0.24
N GLU A 210 -12.85 -25.99 0.37
CA GLU A 210 -13.37 -25.64 1.72
C GLU A 210 -14.16 -24.32 1.76
N CYS A 211 -15.00 -24.05 0.77
CA CYS A 211 -15.98 -22.96 0.82
C CYS A 211 -17.45 -23.45 0.72
N SER A 212 -17.72 -24.64 1.25
CA SER A 212 -19.06 -25.11 1.57
C SER A 212 -19.05 -25.64 3.00
N ASP A 213 -19.20 -24.74 3.97
CA ASP A 213 -19.89 -24.96 5.26
C ASP A 213 -19.43 -23.94 6.30
N ILE A 214 -20.00 -22.72 6.24
CA ILE A 214 -20.25 -21.94 7.44
C ILE A 214 -21.66 -21.34 7.29
N THR A 215 -22.62 -22.02 7.91
CA THR A 215 -24.00 -21.57 8.10
C THR A 215 -24.06 -20.50 9.20
N MET A 216 -24.88 -19.46 8.95
CA MET A 216 -25.50 -18.44 9.83
C MET A 216 -24.88 -18.14 11.21
#